data_AF-A0A832F6D8-F1
#
_entry.id   AF-A0A832F6D8-F1
#
_cell.length_a   1.000
_cell.length_b   1.000
_cell.length_c   1.000
_cell.angle_alpha   90.00
_cell.angle_beta   90.00
_cell.angle_gamma   90.00
#
_symmetry.space_group_name_H-M   'P 1'
#
loop_
_entity.id
_entity.type
_entity.pdbx_description
1 polymer ?
#
loop_
_entity_poly.entity_id
_entity_poly.type
_entity_poly.pdbx_seq_one_letter_code
_entity_poly.pdbx_strand_id
1 'polypeptide(L)'
;MKLVLSCMDRRLNEYLDSLNDGNTIFLRNAGANLYAVRNTIDSLLNDENITEIRVITHTDCGAMKSVAAALSGELKLDLAREVLVDKFRGEKFATVEELERINTELQKKAVEEIAKRRGIKGSAELLDLSKLNIPKEDKEHKFILLEPSSKKYKEIIGNGEMFNTYIIQSASLEEKLSDLEIAIRVLGIKRGEIIALKESEYRITQAEASRLRLNQLLNGVALSIRRL
;
A
#
# COMPACT_ATOMS: atom_id res chain seq x y z
N MET A 1 -9.61 1.52 18.37
CA MET A 1 -8.43 1.63 17.49
C MET A 1 -8.85 2.24 16.16
N LYS A 2 -7.91 2.87 15.44
CA LYS A 2 -8.15 3.39 14.09
C LYS A 2 -7.42 2.52 13.07
N LEU A 3 -8.02 2.32 11.91
CA LEU A 3 -7.36 1.73 10.74
C LEU A 3 -7.16 2.82 9.69
N VAL A 4 -5.92 3.07 9.30
CA VAL A 4 -5.58 3.97 8.20
C VAL A 4 -5.10 3.14 7.01
N LEU A 5 -5.85 3.17 5.91
CA LEU A 5 -5.42 2.64 4.62
C LEU A 5 -4.83 3.77 3.78
N SER A 6 -3.62 3.60 3.27
CA SER A 6 -3.00 4.59 2.38
C SER A 6 -2.14 3.96 1.28
N CYS A 7 -1.59 4.79 0.39
CA CYS A 7 -0.77 4.30 -0.70
C CYS A 7 0.61 3.84 -0.20
N MET A 8 1.23 2.87 -0.87
CA MET A 8 2.60 2.40 -0.60
C MET A 8 3.70 3.44 -0.90
N ASP A 9 3.33 4.60 -1.44
CA ASP A 9 4.24 5.65 -1.89
C ASP A 9 5.18 6.14 -0.78
N ARG A 10 6.49 6.12 -1.06
CA ARG A 10 7.55 6.54 -0.14
C ARG A 10 7.37 7.95 0.44
N ARG A 11 6.73 8.85 -0.30
CA ARG A 11 6.55 10.26 0.07
C ARG A 11 5.54 10.45 1.20
N LEU A 12 4.74 9.43 1.49
CA LEU A 12 3.74 9.46 2.56
C LEU A 12 4.29 9.00 3.92
N ASN A 13 5.50 8.44 3.96
CA ASN A 13 6.02 7.78 5.16
C ASN A 13 6.04 8.72 6.37
N GLU A 14 6.59 9.93 6.24
CA GLU A 14 6.67 10.89 7.34
C GLU A 14 5.30 11.42 7.77
N TYR A 15 4.43 11.75 6.80
CA TYR A 15 3.07 12.18 7.08
C TYR A 15 2.29 11.13 7.87
N LEU A 16 2.32 9.87 7.41
CA LEU A 16 1.62 8.78 8.10
C LEU A 16 2.24 8.48 9.47
N ASP A 17 3.56 8.59 9.62
CA ASP A 17 4.22 8.42 10.91
C ASP A 17 3.84 9.50 11.94
N SER A 18 3.54 10.71 11.47
CA SER A 18 3.02 11.82 12.29
C SER A 18 1.59 11.57 12.77
N LEU A 19 0.79 10.79 12.04
CA LEU A 19 -0.55 10.36 12.44
C LEU A 19 -0.52 9.19 13.42
N ASN A 20 0.63 8.51 13.57
CA ASN A 20 0.75 7.34 14.42
C ASN A 20 0.82 7.74 15.91
N ASP A 21 -0.25 7.43 16.63
CA ASP A 21 -0.45 7.65 18.06
C ASP A 21 -0.23 6.38 18.91
N GLY A 22 0.31 5.31 18.31
CA GLY A 22 0.45 3.98 18.90
C GLY A 22 -0.84 3.16 18.94
N ASN A 23 -1.99 3.75 18.60
CA ASN A 23 -3.32 3.14 18.60
C ASN A 23 -3.98 3.14 17.20
N THR A 24 -3.19 3.47 16.18
CA THR A 24 -3.58 3.51 14.77
C THR A 24 -2.83 2.42 14.03
N ILE A 25 -3.55 1.47 13.45
CA ILE A 25 -3.00 0.43 12.58
C ILE A 25 -2.93 1.00 11.17
N PHE A 26 -1.78 0.86 10.52
CA PHE A 26 -1.60 1.24 9.13
C PHE A 26 -1.59 0.03 8.21
N LEU A 27 -2.30 0.18 7.09
CA LEU A 27 -2.35 -0.74 5.98
C LEU A 27 -2.00 0.03 4.70
N ARG A 28 -1.10 -0.49 3.86
CA ARG A 28 -0.57 0.25 2.73
C ARG A 28 -0.40 -0.61 1.49
N ASN A 29 -0.94 -0.15 0.38
CA ASN A 29 -0.87 -0.84 -0.91
C ASN A 29 -0.88 0.17 -2.07
N ALA A 30 -0.80 -0.29 -3.32
CA ALA A 30 -0.85 0.59 -4.46
C ALA A 30 -2.23 1.28 -4.57
N GLY A 31 -2.24 2.62 -4.48
CA GLY A 31 -3.44 3.43 -4.67
C GLY A 31 -4.41 3.48 -3.49
N ALA A 32 -4.02 2.99 -2.30
CA ALA A 32 -4.90 2.88 -1.13
C ALA A 32 -6.17 2.06 -1.45
N ASN A 33 -5.99 0.96 -2.19
CA ASN A 33 -7.05 0.19 -2.81
C ASN A 33 -7.65 -0.84 -1.84
N LEU A 34 -8.83 -0.57 -1.28
CA LEU A 34 -9.54 -1.49 -0.37
C LEU A 34 -9.80 -2.86 -1.01
N TYR A 35 -9.99 -2.91 -2.34
CA TYR A 35 -10.33 -4.16 -3.03
C TYR A 35 -9.18 -5.15 -3.13
N ALA A 36 -7.93 -4.67 -3.08
CA ALA A 36 -6.75 -5.51 -3.13
C ALA A 36 -6.39 -6.13 -1.77
N VAL A 37 -6.97 -5.62 -0.67
CA VAL A 37 -6.61 -6.02 0.71
C VAL A 37 -7.84 -6.36 1.56
N ARG A 38 -8.90 -6.88 0.92
CA ARG A 38 -10.18 -7.19 1.57
C ARG A 38 -10.03 -8.18 2.71
N ASN A 39 -9.25 -9.25 2.50
CA ASN A 39 -9.09 -10.29 3.52
C ASN A 39 -8.32 -9.74 4.72
N THR A 40 -7.30 -8.92 4.48
CA THR A 40 -6.59 -8.21 5.54
C THR A 40 -7.51 -7.30 6.35
N ILE A 41 -8.34 -6.50 5.67
CA ILE A 41 -9.30 -5.61 6.35
C ILE A 41 -10.29 -6.43 7.17
N ASP A 42 -10.86 -7.49 6.62
CA ASP A 42 -11.83 -8.32 7.34
C ASP A 42 -11.21 -8.99 8.57
N SER A 43 -9.97 -9.48 8.48
CA SER A 43 -9.24 -10.01 9.64
C SER A 43 -9.05 -8.94 10.71
N LEU A 44 -8.52 -7.77 10.35
CA LEU A 44 -8.31 -6.67 11.29
C LEU A 44 -9.61 -6.22 11.96
N LEU A 45 -10.73 -6.17 11.23
CA LEU A 45 -12.02 -5.79 11.78
C LEU A 45 -12.64 -6.86 12.70
N ASN A 46 -12.20 -8.11 12.60
CA ASN A 46 -12.64 -9.20 13.48
C ASN A 46 -11.74 -9.36 14.71
N ASP A 47 -10.45 -9.13 14.54
CA ASP A 47 -9.42 -9.44 15.55
C ASP A 47 -9.08 -8.22 16.42
N GLU A 48 -9.28 -7.01 15.90
CA GLU A 48 -8.94 -5.75 16.57
C GLU A 48 -10.20 -4.91 16.85
N ASN A 49 -10.17 -4.11 17.93
CA ASN A 49 -11.28 -3.23 18.29
C ASN A 49 -11.27 -1.92 17.47
N ILE A 50 -11.40 -2.05 16.15
CA ILE A 50 -11.43 -0.92 15.20
C ILE A 50 -12.78 -0.19 15.30
N THR A 51 -12.73 1.12 15.55
CA THR A 51 -13.91 1.99 15.65
C THR A 51 -14.01 2.98 14.50
N GLU A 52 -12.96 3.07 13.67
CA GLU A 52 -12.85 4.02 12.56
C GLU A 52 -11.89 3.47 11.49
N ILE A 53 -12.30 3.59 10.22
CA ILE A 53 -11.45 3.38 9.06
C ILE A 53 -11.32 4.71 8.30
N ARG A 54 -10.08 5.13 8.02
CA ARG A 54 -9.77 6.30 7.19
C ARG A 54 -8.94 5.85 5.99
N VAL A 55 -9.40 6.16 4.79
CA VAL A 55 -8.65 5.95 3.55
C VAL A 55 -8.00 7.26 3.12
N ILE A 56 -6.70 7.24 2.87
CA ILE A 56 -5.95 8.42 2.43
C ILE A 56 -5.31 8.08 1.08
N THR A 57 -5.94 8.56 0.00
CA THR A 57 -5.33 8.57 -1.33
C THR A 57 -4.43 9.81 -1.47
N HIS A 58 -3.71 9.96 -2.58
CA HIS A 58 -2.87 11.12 -2.79
C HIS A 58 -2.75 11.53 -4.26
N THR A 59 -2.38 12.80 -4.50
CA THR A 59 -2.04 13.32 -5.82
C THR A 59 -0.68 12.80 -6.31
N ASP A 60 -0.45 12.84 -7.62
CA ASP A 60 0.77 12.33 -8.26
C ASP A 60 1.04 10.84 -7.95
N CYS A 61 -0.02 10.03 -7.99
CA CYS A 61 -0.01 8.63 -7.62
C CYS A 61 0.50 7.74 -8.75
N GLY A 62 1.62 7.04 -8.51
CA GLY A 62 2.18 6.09 -9.48
C GLY A 62 1.22 4.95 -9.85
N ALA A 63 0.36 4.51 -8.92
CA ALA A 63 -0.65 3.50 -9.21
C ALA A 63 -1.71 4.03 -10.20
N MET A 64 -2.15 5.28 -10.07
CA MET A 64 -3.12 5.87 -11.01
C MET A 64 -2.51 6.13 -12.38
N LYS A 65 -1.24 6.54 -12.45
CA LYS A 65 -0.49 6.56 -13.72
C LYS A 65 -0.44 5.18 -14.38
N SER A 66 -0.23 4.14 -13.59
CA SER A 66 -0.21 2.74 -14.07
C SER A 66 -1.59 2.31 -14.58
N VAL A 67 -2.67 2.69 -13.89
CA VAL A 67 -4.05 2.43 -14.32
C VAL A 67 -4.33 3.15 -15.64
N ALA A 68 -3.99 4.43 -15.77
CA ALA A 68 -4.18 5.19 -17.00
C ALA A 68 -3.45 4.54 -18.18
N ALA A 69 -2.17 4.19 -18.02
CA ALA A 69 -1.38 3.49 -19.03
C ALA A 69 -1.93 2.09 -19.35
N ALA A 70 -2.49 1.38 -18.37
CA ALA A 70 -3.08 0.06 -18.59
C ALA A 70 -4.42 0.15 -19.35
N LEU A 71 -5.23 1.16 -19.07
CA LEU A 71 -6.49 1.41 -19.78
C LEU A 71 -6.28 1.88 -21.22
N SER A 72 -5.19 2.61 -21.49
CA SER A 72 -4.80 2.99 -22.86
C SER A 72 -4.11 1.86 -23.65
N GLY A 73 -3.72 0.77 -22.98
CA GLY A 73 -3.03 -0.36 -23.59
C GLY A 73 -1.51 -0.22 -23.68
N GLU A 74 -0.92 0.86 -23.14
CA GLU A 74 0.53 1.09 -23.10
C GLU A 74 1.24 0.20 -22.07
N LEU A 75 0.53 -0.21 -21.02
CA LEU A 75 1.07 -1.04 -19.94
C LEU A 75 0.23 -2.30 -19.75
N LYS A 76 0.90 -3.46 -19.70
CA LYS A 76 0.27 -4.72 -19.31
C LYS A 76 0.62 -5.06 -17.86
N LEU A 77 -0.39 -5.06 -17.00
CA LEU A 77 -0.34 -5.58 -15.63
C LEU A 77 -1.06 -6.93 -15.62
N ASP A 78 -0.41 -7.97 -15.10
CA ASP A 78 -0.95 -9.32 -15.06
C ASP A 78 -1.59 -9.62 -13.70
N LEU A 79 -1.02 -9.12 -12.60
CA LEU A 79 -1.48 -9.36 -11.23
C LEU A 79 -2.39 -8.23 -10.72
N ALA A 80 -2.04 -6.98 -11.02
CA ALA A 80 -2.81 -5.82 -10.58
C ALA A 80 -4.08 -5.56 -11.42
N ARG A 81 -4.26 -6.26 -12.54
CA ARG A 81 -5.36 -5.96 -13.49
C ARG A 81 -6.74 -6.02 -12.86
N GLU A 82 -7.11 -7.15 -12.28
CA GLU A 82 -8.48 -7.37 -11.79
C GLU A 82 -8.78 -6.55 -10.52
N VAL A 83 -7.80 -6.47 -9.63
CA VAL A 83 -7.95 -5.86 -8.30
C VAL A 83 -7.82 -4.34 -8.34
N LEU A 84 -7.05 -3.78 -9.28
CA LEU A 84 -6.79 -2.34 -9.41
C LEU A 84 -7.36 -1.76 -10.72
N VAL A 85 -6.88 -2.21 -11.89
CA VAL A 85 -7.20 -1.57 -13.18
C VAL A 85 -8.69 -1.70 -13.54
N ASP A 86 -9.23 -2.90 -13.40
CA ASP A 86 -10.59 -3.22 -13.86
C ASP A 86 -11.68 -2.47 -13.10
N LYS A 87 -11.35 -1.90 -11.93
CA LYS A 87 -12.23 -1.04 -11.14
C LYS A 87 -12.55 0.30 -11.79
N PHE A 88 -11.75 0.69 -12.78
CA PHE A 88 -11.88 1.96 -13.52
C PHE A 88 -12.39 1.73 -14.95
N ARG A 89 -12.71 0.50 -15.35
CA ARG A 89 -13.27 0.23 -16.68
C ARG A 89 -14.62 0.92 -16.83
N GLY A 90 -14.75 1.74 -17.87
CA GLY A 90 -15.97 2.50 -18.15
C GLY A 90 -16.02 3.87 -17.48
N GLU A 91 -15.08 4.18 -16.59
CA GLU A 91 -14.90 5.54 -16.08
C GLU A 91 -14.36 6.45 -17.19
N LYS A 92 -14.83 7.70 -17.22
CA LYS A 92 -14.37 8.72 -18.16
C LYS A 92 -13.46 9.69 -17.42
N PHE A 93 -12.25 9.86 -17.92
CA PHE A 93 -11.27 10.82 -17.41
C PHE A 93 -10.42 11.35 -18.57
N ALA A 94 -9.97 12.60 -18.46
CA ALA A 94 -9.06 13.25 -19.40
C ALA A 94 -7.63 13.33 -18.85
N THR A 95 -7.46 13.34 -17.52
CA THR A 95 -6.15 13.48 -16.88
C THR A 95 -5.95 12.47 -15.74
N VAL A 96 -4.69 12.29 -15.31
CA VAL A 96 -4.36 11.43 -14.16
C VAL A 96 -4.94 12.01 -12.86
N GLU A 97 -4.98 13.34 -12.72
CA GLU A 97 -5.56 14.02 -11.56
C GLU A 97 -7.07 13.76 -11.44
N GLU A 98 -7.79 13.67 -12.56
CA GLU A 98 -9.19 13.25 -12.55
C GLU A 98 -9.33 11.79 -12.10
N LEU A 99 -8.45 10.91 -12.58
CA LEU A 99 -8.43 9.51 -12.19
C LEU A 99 -8.13 9.33 -10.69
N GLU A 100 -7.26 10.17 -10.10
CA GLU A 100 -6.98 10.20 -8.66
C GLU A 100 -8.21 10.60 -7.83
N ARG A 101 -9.01 11.55 -8.33
CA ARG A 101 -10.29 11.92 -7.69
C ARG A 101 -11.30 10.77 -7.79
N ILE A 102 -11.40 10.14 -8.97
CA ILE A 102 -12.27 8.97 -9.18
C ILE A 102 -11.89 7.84 -8.22
N ASN A 103 -10.58 7.55 -8.07
CA ASN A 103 -10.11 6.56 -7.11
C ASN A 103 -10.54 6.91 -5.68
N THR A 104 -10.37 8.17 -5.27
CA THR A 104 -10.78 8.62 -3.93
C THR A 104 -12.26 8.40 -3.68
N GLU A 105 -13.13 8.76 -4.64
CA GLU A 105 -14.57 8.55 -4.51
C GLU A 105 -14.95 7.06 -4.51
N LEU A 106 -14.25 6.24 -5.28
CA LEU A 106 -14.45 4.80 -5.31
C LEU A 106 -14.04 4.15 -3.97
N GLN A 107 -12.90 4.54 -3.40
CA GLN A 107 -12.50 4.08 -2.06
C GLN A 107 -13.44 4.60 -0.97
N LYS A 108 -13.93 5.83 -1.11
CA LYS A 108 -14.91 6.43 -0.20
C LYS A 108 -16.19 5.60 -0.11
N LYS A 109 -16.79 5.27 -1.26
CA LYS A 109 -17.99 4.42 -1.33
C LYS A 109 -17.75 3.07 -0.66
N ALA A 110 -16.60 2.45 -0.94
CA ALA A 110 -16.25 1.14 -0.37
C ALA A 110 -16.04 1.18 1.15
N VAL A 111 -15.34 2.19 1.68
CA VAL A 111 -15.14 2.31 3.14
C VAL A 111 -16.43 2.66 3.87
N GLU A 112 -17.29 3.51 3.29
CA GLU A 112 -18.59 3.85 3.87
C GLU A 112 -19.51 2.63 3.94
N GLU A 113 -19.49 1.75 2.93
CA GLU A 113 -20.24 0.49 2.94
C GLU A 113 -19.74 -0.47 4.03
N ILE A 114 -18.42 -0.65 4.16
CA ILE A 114 -17.82 -1.46 5.23
C ILE A 114 -18.18 -0.89 6.59
N ALA A 115 -18.02 0.42 6.77
CA ALA A 115 -18.26 1.11 8.03
C ALA A 115 -19.72 0.98 8.46
N LYS A 116 -20.67 1.16 7.53
CA LYS A 116 -22.10 0.98 7.78
C LYS A 116 -22.43 -0.44 8.24
N ARG A 117 -21.88 -1.46 7.58
CA ARG A 117 -22.11 -2.88 7.94
C ARG A 117 -21.55 -3.23 9.33
N ARG A 118 -20.47 -2.58 9.74
CA ARG A 118 -19.78 -2.84 11.02
C ARG A 118 -20.23 -1.90 12.15
N GLY A 119 -21.04 -0.87 11.87
CA GLY A 119 -21.44 0.12 12.87
C GLY A 119 -20.30 1.03 13.34
N ILE A 120 -19.32 1.30 12.48
CA ILE A 120 -18.13 2.10 12.78
C ILE A 120 -18.06 3.36 11.90
N LYS A 121 -17.07 4.23 12.11
CA LYS A 121 -16.84 5.40 11.24
C LYS A 121 -16.02 5.01 10.00
N GLY A 122 -16.40 5.53 8.84
CA GLY A 122 -15.68 5.36 7.58
C GLY A 122 -15.50 6.71 6.90
N SER A 123 -14.29 7.00 6.43
CA SER A 123 -14.01 8.23 5.68
C SER A 123 -12.90 8.02 4.66
N ALA A 124 -12.88 8.85 3.62
CA ALA A 124 -11.80 8.92 2.66
C ALA A 124 -11.47 10.36 2.30
N GLU A 125 -10.20 10.64 2.03
CA GLU A 125 -9.72 11.95 1.58
C GLU A 125 -8.62 11.80 0.52
N LEU A 126 -8.48 12.84 -0.32
CA LEU A 126 -7.37 12.99 -1.27
C LEU A 126 -6.33 13.94 -0.69
N LEU A 127 -5.15 13.41 -0.36
CA LEU A 127 -4.02 14.20 0.11
C LEU A 127 -3.26 14.83 -1.05
N ASP A 128 -3.02 16.14 -0.98
CA ASP A 128 -2.19 16.84 -1.95
C ASP A 128 -0.71 16.74 -1.56
N LEU A 129 0.07 15.93 -2.30
CA LEU A 129 1.49 15.73 -2.04
C LEU A 129 2.31 17.03 -2.16
N SER A 130 1.87 18.00 -2.96
CA SER A 130 2.59 19.27 -3.13
C SER A 130 2.66 20.10 -1.84
N LYS A 131 1.79 19.80 -0.86
CA LYS A 131 1.74 20.45 0.44
C LYS A 131 2.67 19.80 1.47
N LEU A 132 3.27 18.66 1.14
CA LEU A 132 4.20 17.97 2.03
C LEU A 132 5.64 18.43 1.75
N ASN A 133 6.44 18.53 2.82
CA ASN A 133 7.87 18.83 2.69
C ASN A 133 8.63 17.56 2.32
N ILE A 134 8.63 17.22 1.03
CA ILE A 134 9.29 16.02 0.51
C ILE A 134 10.69 16.41 0.03
N PRO A 135 11.78 15.91 0.65
CA PRO A 135 13.12 16.19 0.18
C PRO A 135 13.34 15.55 -1.19
N LYS A 136 14.24 16.16 -1.97
CA LYS A 136 14.75 15.52 -3.17
C LYS A 136 15.46 14.23 -2.77
N GLU A 137 15.14 13.15 -3.46
CA GLU A 137 15.70 11.82 -3.19
C GLU A 137 16.55 11.39 -4.38
N ASP A 138 17.83 11.13 -4.11
CA ASP A 138 18.81 10.67 -5.10
C ASP A 138 19.27 9.23 -4.80
N LYS A 139 18.75 8.59 -3.74
CA LYS A 139 19.07 7.19 -3.39
C LYS A 139 18.23 6.20 -4.19
N GLU A 140 18.79 5.00 -4.35
CA GLU A 140 18.02 3.86 -4.85
C GLU A 140 16.81 3.57 -3.97
N HIS A 141 15.69 3.31 -4.64
CA HIS A 141 14.45 2.93 -3.97
C HIS A 141 14.48 1.46 -3.54
N LYS A 142 13.78 1.17 -2.45
CA LYS A 142 13.48 -0.19 -2.01
C LYS A 142 12.00 -0.34 -1.68
N PHE A 143 11.49 -1.57 -1.70
CA PHE A 143 10.20 -1.87 -1.08
C PHE A 143 10.40 -2.67 0.20
N ILE A 144 9.44 -2.55 1.12
CA ILE A 144 9.35 -3.38 2.31
C ILE A 144 7.99 -4.04 2.37
N LEU A 145 8.02 -5.34 2.63
CA LEU A 145 6.85 -6.15 2.94
C LEU A 145 6.79 -6.37 4.45
N LEU A 146 5.66 -6.06 5.06
CA LEU A 146 5.41 -6.32 6.48
C LEU A 146 3.92 -6.47 6.75
N GLU A 147 3.60 -6.99 7.93
CA GLU A 147 2.22 -7.04 8.41
C GLU A 147 1.71 -5.63 8.79
N PRO A 148 0.38 -5.40 8.73
CA PRO A 148 -0.23 -4.18 9.28
C PRO A 148 0.09 -4.04 10.76
N SER A 149 0.44 -2.84 11.21
CA SER A 149 0.75 -2.60 12.62
C SER A 149 0.60 -1.14 13.02
N SER A 150 0.68 -0.88 14.33
CA SER A 150 0.78 0.45 14.90
C SER A 150 2.22 0.91 15.18
N LYS A 151 3.24 0.17 14.72
CA LYS A 151 4.65 0.60 14.87
C LYS A 151 4.93 1.80 13.97
N LYS A 152 5.74 2.73 14.47
CA LYS A 152 6.17 3.90 13.69
C LYS A 152 7.13 3.46 12.58
N TYR A 153 6.98 4.01 11.38
CA TYR A 153 7.87 3.70 10.26
C TYR A 153 9.31 4.06 10.58
N LYS A 154 9.56 5.17 11.28
CA LYS A 154 10.93 5.54 11.70
C LYS A 154 11.61 4.47 12.57
N GLU A 155 10.84 3.67 13.32
CA GLU A 155 11.36 2.56 14.14
C GLU A 155 11.64 1.31 13.28
N ILE A 156 10.95 1.18 12.14
CA ILE A 156 11.07 0.04 11.23
C ILE A 156 12.20 0.26 10.22
N ILE A 157 12.27 1.44 9.60
CA ILE A 157 13.18 1.74 8.47
C ILE A 157 14.28 2.72 8.81
N GLY A 158 14.18 3.43 9.93
CA GLY A 158 15.12 4.50 10.30
C GLY A 158 14.90 5.79 9.51
N ASN A 159 15.32 6.92 10.08
CA ASN A 159 15.09 8.26 9.49
C ASN A 159 15.74 8.43 8.10
N GLY A 160 16.88 7.77 7.86
CA GLY A 160 17.66 7.94 6.63
C GLY A 160 17.05 7.28 5.39
N GLU A 161 16.03 6.44 5.55
CA GLU A 161 15.40 5.68 4.45
C GLU A 161 13.88 5.97 4.32
N MET A 162 13.37 6.97 5.06
CA MET A 162 11.95 7.32 5.02
C MET A 162 11.48 7.72 3.62
N PHE A 163 12.32 8.39 2.84
CA PHE A 163 11.92 8.92 1.54
C PHE A 163 12.30 8.06 0.34
N ASN A 164 13.02 6.94 0.51
CA ASN A 164 13.35 5.99 -0.58
C ASN A 164 12.67 4.62 -0.41
N THR A 165 11.83 4.45 0.61
CA THR A 165 11.20 3.16 0.93
C THR A 165 9.71 3.14 0.64
N TYR A 166 9.28 2.24 -0.24
CA TYR A 166 7.86 1.93 -0.47
C TYR A 166 7.39 0.88 0.54
N ILE A 167 6.25 1.11 1.16
CA ILE A 167 5.73 0.26 2.24
C ILE A 167 4.50 -0.50 1.75
N ILE A 168 4.58 -1.83 1.71
CA ILE A 168 3.50 -2.72 1.29
C ILE A 168 3.09 -3.58 2.48
N GLN A 169 1.81 -3.55 2.84
CA GLN A 169 1.27 -4.22 4.01
C GLN A 169 0.00 -4.99 3.67
N SER A 170 -0.06 -6.23 4.14
CA SER A 170 -1.21 -7.12 4.08
C SER A 170 -0.94 -8.36 4.96
N ALA A 171 -1.99 -9.04 5.39
CA ALA A 171 -1.96 -10.32 6.10
C ALA A 171 -1.59 -11.53 5.23
N SER A 172 -1.52 -11.37 3.91
CA SER A 172 -1.23 -12.48 3.00
C SER A 172 -0.27 -12.09 1.90
N LEU A 173 0.52 -13.07 1.43
CA LEU A 173 1.38 -12.88 0.27
C LEU A 173 0.57 -12.58 -0.99
N GLU A 174 -0.57 -13.24 -1.16
CA GLU A 174 -1.44 -13.15 -2.33
C GLU A 174 -1.92 -11.70 -2.58
N GLU A 175 -2.32 -10.99 -1.52
CA GLU A 175 -2.72 -9.59 -1.60
C GLU A 175 -1.54 -8.62 -1.80
N LYS A 176 -0.29 -9.03 -1.45
CA LYS A 176 0.94 -8.24 -1.71
C LYS A 176 1.38 -8.32 -3.17
N LEU A 177 0.96 -9.32 -3.95
CA LEU A 177 1.49 -9.61 -5.28
C LEU A 177 1.21 -8.50 -6.31
N SER A 178 0.02 -7.89 -6.29
CA SER A 178 -0.30 -6.78 -7.21
C SER A 178 0.55 -5.54 -6.93
N ASP A 179 0.85 -5.27 -5.67
CA ASP A 179 1.67 -4.13 -5.27
C ASP A 179 3.13 -4.35 -5.63
N LEU A 180 3.63 -5.58 -5.42
CA LEU A 180 4.95 -6.01 -5.87
C LEU A 180 5.10 -5.88 -7.38
N GLU A 181 4.06 -6.20 -8.16
CA GLU A 181 4.08 -6.02 -9.60
C GLU A 181 4.37 -4.57 -9.98
N ILE A 182 3.63 -3.63 -9.36
CA ILE A 182 3.79 -2.20 -9.60
C ILE A 182 5.18 -1.73 -9.13
N ALA A 183 5.60 -2.12 -7.93
CA ALA A 183 6.90 -1.77 -7.37
C ALA A 183 8.07 -2.21 -8.28
N ILE A 184 8.01 -3.42 -8.82
CA ILE A 184 9.14 -4.00 -9.55
C ILE A 184 9.09 -3.65 -11.04
N ARG A 185 7.94 -3.81 -11.68
CA ARG A 185 7.82 -3.64 -13.14
C ARG A 185 7.62 -2.21 -13.56
N VAL A 186 6.91 -1.41 -12.76
CA VAL A 186 6.59 -0.01 -13.10
C VAL A 186 7.57 0.95 -12.45
N LEU A 187 7.83 0.80 -11.16
CA LEU A 187 8.74 1.68 -10.43
C LEU A 187 10.21 1.24 -10.54
N GLY A 188 10.48 0.07 -11.13
CA GLY A 188 11.83 -0.41 -11.39
C GLY A 188 12.61 -0.82 -10.13
N ILE A 189 11.94 -1.07 -9.01
CA ILE A 189 12.61 -1.33 -7.73
C ILE A 189 13.28 -2.72 -7.76
N LYS A 190 14.60 -2.74 -7.47
CA LYS A 190 15.43 -3.96 -7.48
C LYS A 190 15.86 -4.44 -6.10
N ARG A 191 15.47 -3.75 -5.04
CA ARG A 191 15.78 -4.13 -3.65
C ARG A 191 14.50 -4.25 -2.83
N GLY A 192 14.36 -5.37 -2.13
CA GLY A 192 13.23 -5.66 -1.26
C GLY A 192 13.67 -6.14 0.12
N GLU A 193 12.93 -5.78 1.16
CA GLU A 193 13.07 -6.38 2.48
C GLU A 193 11.73 -6.96 2.95
N ILE A 194 11.75 -8.11 3.62
CA ILE A 194 10.58 -8.62 4.34
C ILE A 194 10.89 -8.51 5.84
N ILE A 195 10.00 -7.85 6.58
CA ILE A 195 10.21 -7.59 8.00
C ILE A 195 9.19 -8.38 8.84
N ALA A 196 9.72 -9.21 9.74
CA ALA A 196 8.95 -9.79 10.83
C ALA A 196 8.92 -8.79 12.00
N LEU A 197 7.73 -8.35 12.41
CA LEU A 197 7.58 -7.37 13.50
C LEU A 197 7.56 -8.04 14.88
N LYS A 198 7.22 -9.33 14.92
CA LYS A 198 7.22 -10.16 16.13
C LYS A 198 8.01 -11.44 15.89
N GLU A 199 8.55 -12.02 16.97
CA GLU A 199 9.28 -13.28 16.89
C GLU A 199 8.41 -14.44 16.37
N SER A 200 7.14 -14.45 16.76
CA SER A 200 6.17 -15.45 16.31
C SER A 200 5.94 -15.42 14.79
N GLU A 201 6.18 -14.28 14.14
CA GLU A 201 5.95 -14.09 12.70
C GLU A 201 7.16 -14.56 11.88
N TYR A 202 8.35 -14.64 12.47
CA TYR A 202 9.60 -14.84 11.72
C TYR A 202 9.60 -16.11 10.86
N ARG A 203 9.06 -17.22 11.37
CA ARG A 203 8.95 -18.47 10.60
C ARG A 203 8.00 -18.33 9.40
N ILE A 204 6.88 -17.62 9.58
CA ILE A 204 5.91 -17.35 8.53
C ILE A 204 6.58 -16.47 7.46
N THR A 205 7.26 -15.41 7.89
CA THR A 205 8.04 -14.51 7.03
C THR A 205 9.11 -15.26 6.21
N GLN A 206 9.81 -16.23 6.81
CA GLN A 206 10.78 -17.06 6.08
C GLN A 206 10.12 -17.94 5.01
N ALA A 207 8.95 -18.50 5.30
CA ALA A 207 8.19 -19.29 4.33
C ALA A 207 7.69 -18.40 3.17
N GLU A 208 7.16 -17.21 3.47
CA GLU A 208 6.76 -16.23 2.45
C GLU A 208 7.94 -15.81 1.57
N ALA A 209 9.10 -15.51 2.17
CA ALA A 209 10.31 -15.16 1.43
C ALA A 209 10.74 -16.28 0.47
N SER A 210 10.62 -17.53 0.90
CA SER A 210 10.96 -18.69 0.08
C SER A 210 10.00 -18.83 -1.11
N ARG A 211 8.69 -18.66 -0.88
CA ARG A 211 7.67 -18.64 -1.95
C ARG A 211 7.92 -17.49 -2.94
N LEU A 212 8.26 -16.31 -2.43
CA LEU A 212 8.56 -15.13 -3.23
C LEU A 212 9.79 -15.29 -4.11
N ARG A 213 10.86 -15.92 -3.62
CA ARG A 213 12.07 -16.19 -4.41
C ARG A 213 11.83 -17.13 -5.59
N LEU A 214 10.82 -18.00 -5.51
CA LEU A 214 10.40 -18.87 -6.60
C LEU A 214 9.48 -18.15 -7.60
N ASN A 215 9.00 -16.96 -7.27
CA ASN A 215 8.14 -16.17 -8.14
C ASN A 215 8.99 -15.44 -9.19
N GLN A 216 8.66 -15.64 -10.48
CA GLN A 216 9.36 -14.99 -11.60
C GLN A 216 9.35 -13.46 -11.52
N LEU A 217 8.36 -12.87 -10.82
CA LEU A 217 8.29 -11.43 -10.58
C LEU A 217 9.53 -10.89 -9.86
N LEU A 218 10.15 -11.68 -8.97
CA LEU A 218 11.35 -11.28 -8.24
C LEU A 218 12.66 -11.55 -8.99
N ASN A 219 12.62 -11.95 -10.26
CA ASN A 219 13.85 -12.17 -11.02
C ASN A 219 14.68 -10.86 -11.10
N GLY A 220 15.93 -10.92 -10.63
CA GLY A 220 16.81 -9.75 -10.53
C GLY A 220 16.48 -8.78 -9.39
N VAL A 221 15.65 -9.17 -8.42
CA VAL A 221 15.38 -8.39 -7.19
C VAL A 221 16.16 -9.00 -6.02
N ALA A 222 16.99 -8.19 -5.37
CA ALA A 222 17.67 -8.57 -4.14
C ALA A 222 16.68 -8.53 -2.96
N LEU A 223 16.37 -9.70 -2.38
CA LEU A 223 15.41 -9.85 -1.28
C LEU A 223 16.09 -10.33 0.01
N SER A 224 16.07 -9.48 1.04
CA SER A 224 16.54 -9.82 2.40
C SER A 224 15.37 -9.96 3.39
N ILE A 225 15.62 -10.67 4.49
CA ILE A 225 14.67 -10.81 5.60
C ILE A 225 15.29 -10.15 6.82
N ARG A 226 14.51 -9.35 7.55
CA ARG A 226 14.92 -8.69 8.79
C ARG A 226 13.91 -8.96 9.89
N ARG A 227 14.41 -9.07 11.11
CA ARG A 227 13.61 -9.17 12.34
C ARG A 227 13.83 -7.89 13.14
N LEU A 228 12.75 -7.36 13.71
CA LEU A 228 12.79 -6.24 14.66
C LEU A 228 12.63 -6.71 16.10
#